data_AF-A0A7W9WDU3-F1
#
_entry.id   AF-A0A7W9WDU3-F1
#
_cell.length_a   1.000
_cell.length_b   1.000
_cell.length_c   1.000
_cell.angle_alpha   90.00
_cell.angle_beta   90.00
_cell.angle_gamma   90.00
#
_symmetry.space_group_name_H-M   'P 1'
#
loop_
_entity.id
_entity.type
_entity.pdbx_description
1 polymer ?
#
loop_
_entity_poly.entity_id
_entity_poly.type
_entity_poly.pdbx_seq_one_letter_code
_entity_poly.pdbx_strand_id
1 'polypeptide(L)'
;MKDRLGEAAYSQIRFLEGRAVDIDSVLSQPNDIKWNVCSYYLCFAFQDAIAQVGLDKWGQPVNDLTLPEISRHPERGHLISRSAALQVARRKKVLRKSNRPEDIRAELSYSSELGVLRWIIIVRQRKTDFASNVRKIILNAHTGEILRTRKYNSRSNF
;
A
#
# COMPACT_ATOMS: atom_id res chain seq x y z
N MET A 1 14.81 9.68 -8.48
CA MET A 1 14.37 9.10 -7.19
C MET A 1 14.89 9.89 -6.00
N LYS A 2 16.22 10.13 -5.94
CA LYS A 2 16.86 10.97 -4.93
C LYS A 2 16.21 12.36 -4.79
N ASP A 3 15.90 13.05 -5.89
CA ASP A 3 15.25 14.38 -5.85
C ASP A 3 13.86 14.39 -5.22
N ARG A 4 13.10 13.29 -5.39
CA ARG A 4 11.75 13.14 -4.83
C ARG A 4 11.79 12.86 -3.33
N LEU A 5 12.79 12.15 -2.86
CA LEU A 5 12.87 11.69 -1.47
C LEU A 5 13.76 12.58 -0.60
N GLY A 6 14.72 13.28 -1.21
CA GLY A 6 15.83 13.89 -0.51
C GLY A 6 16.87 12.86 -0.07
N GLU A 7 18.08 13.32 0.21
CA GLU A 7 19.23 12.48 0.56
C GLU A 7 18.92 11.52 1.72
N ALA A 8 18.40 12.05 2.83
CA ALA A 8 18.23 11.30 4.07
C ALA A 8 17.20 10.17 3.98
N ALA A 9 16.14 10.34 3.18
CA ALA A 9 15.17 9.27 2.95
C ALA A 9 15.65 8.30 1.86
N TYR A 10 16.31 8.82 0.82
CA TYR A 10 16.89 7.99 -0.24
C TYR A 10 17.95 7.03 0.31
N SER A 11 18.78 7.46 1.26
CA SER A 11 19.80 6.60 1.88
C SER A 11 19.23 5.42 2.69
N GLN A 12 17.93 5.45 3.01
CA GLN A 12 17.22 4.36 3.71
C GLN A 12 16.55 3.39 2.74
N ILE A 13 16.55 3.69 1.43
CA ILE A 13 15.99 2.80 0.43
C ILE A 13 16.92 1.59 0.23
N ARG A 14 16.31 0.41 0.21
CA ARG A 14 16.99 -0.83 -0.15
C ARG A 14 16.34 -1.44 -1.38
N PHE A 15 17.11 -1.68 -2.42
CA PHE A 15 16.66 -2.48 -3.56
C PHE A 15 16.36 -3.91 -3.10
N LEU A 16 15.19 -4.43 -3.48
CA LEU A 16 14.77 -5.80 -3.14
C LEU A 16 14.93 -6.73 -4.32
N GLU A 17 14.31 -6.39 -5.44
CA GLU A 17 14.31 -7.20 -6.64
C GLU A 17 14.02 -6.35 -7.88
N GLY A 18 14.42 -6.89 -9.02
CA GLY A 18 14.11 -6.34 -10.33
C GLY A 18 13.76 -7.46 -11.29
N ARG A 19 12.82 -7.22 -12.19
CA ARG A 19 12.41 -8.17 -13.22
C ARG A 19 12.37 -7.48 -14.57
N ALA A 20 13.08 -8.05 -15.54
CA ALA A 20 12.88 -7.73 -16.95
C ALA A 20 11.67 -8.51 -17.48
N VAL A 21 10.85 -7.85 -18.29
CA VAL A 21 9.64 -8.42 -18.88
C VAL A 21 9.83 -8.45 -20.38
N ASP A 22 9.61 -9.63 -20.96
CA ASP A 22 9.48 -9.80 -22.40
C ASP A 22 8.14 -9.20 -22.84
N ILE A 23 8.18 -7.96 -23.30
CA ILE A 23 7.00 -7.22 -23.72
C ILE A 23 6.34 -7.87 -24.94
N ASP A 24 7.13 -8.35 -25.89
CA ASP A 24 6.60 -8.93 -27.14
C ASP A 24 5.81 -10.20 -26.82
N SER A 25 6.32 -11.03 -25.90
CA SER A 25 5.59 -12.18 -25.39
C SER A 25 4.27 -11.78 -24.70
N VAL A 26 4.28 -10.76 -23.83
CA VAL A 26 3.09 -10.30 -23.11
C VAL A 26 2.02 -9.71 -24.04
N LEU A 27 2.43 -8.92 -25.03
CA LEU A 27 1.52 -8.30 -26.00
C LEU A 27 0.97 -9.30 -27.01
N SER A 28 1.67 -10.41 -27.26
CA SER A 28 1.19 -11.48 -28.15
C SER A 28 0.06 -12.33 -27.54
N GLN A 29 -0.17 -12.24 -26.23
CA GLN A 29 -1.25 -12.96 -25.56
C GLN A 29 -2.62 -12.30 -25.81
N PRO A 30 -3.68 -13.09 -26.08
CA PRO A 30 -5.04 -12.54 -26.18
C PRO A 30 -5.47 -12.01 -24.82
N ASN A 31 -5.40 -10.70 -24.66
CA ASN A 31 -5.78 -10.00 -23.44
C ASN A 31 -6.86 -8.97 -23.75
N ASP A 32 -8.04 -9.15 -23.15
CA ASP A 32 -9.17 -8.22 -23.24
C ASP A 32 -8.94 -6.92 -22.44
N ILE A 33 -7.85 -6.86 -21.67
CA ILE A 33 -7.47 -5.73 -20.82
C ILE A 33 -6.25 -5.06 -21.44
N LYS A 34 -6.28 -3.74 -21.62
CA LYS A 34 -5.09 -2.95 -22.00
C LYS A 34 -4.17 -2.80 -20.79
N TRP A 35 -3.15 -3.64 -20.69
CA TRP A 35 -2.11 -3.49 -19.68
C TRP A 35 -1.16 -2.38 -20.10
N ASN A 36 -0.77 -1.52 -19.15
CA ASN A 36 0.36 -0.61 -19.37
C ASN A 36 1.65 -1.41 -19.10
N VAL A 37 2.14 -2.11 -20.13
CA VAL A 37 3.23 -3.09 -20.00
C VAL A 37 4.56 -2.35 -19.79
N CYS A 38 5.23 -2.63 -18.68
CA CYS A 38 6.56 -2.13 -18.37
C CYS A 38 7.62 -3.13 -18.84
N SER A 39 8.77 -2.66 -19.31
CA SER A 39 9.93 -3.50 -19.66
C SER A 39 10.67 -3.97 -18.42
N TYR A 40 10.68 -3.15 -17.37
CA TYR A 40 11.32 -3.47 -16.10
C TYR A 40 10.38 -3.16 -14.94
N TYR A 41 10.34 -4.05 -13.96
CA TYR A 41 9.73 -3.81 -12.66
C TYR A 41 10.82 -3.78 -11.60
N LEU A 42 10.87 -2.72 -10.80
CA LEU A 42 11.81 -2.57 -9.71
C LEU A 42 11.04 -2.44 -8.39
N CYS A 43 11.46 -3.21 -7.39
CA CYS A 43 10.91 -3.21 -6.04
C CYS A 43 11.95 -2.73 -5.04
N PHE A 44 11.54 -1.87 -4.12
CA PHE A 44 12.38 -1.32 -3.08
C PHE A 44 11.68 -1.41 -1.72
N ALA A 45 12.46 -1.62 -0.66
CA ALA A 45 12.00 -1.41 0.71
C ALA A 45 12.34 0.01 1.14
N PHE A 46 11.39 0.64 1.82
CA PHE A 46 11.58 1.90 2.53
C PHE A 46 10.82 1.82 3.85
N GLN A 47 11.55 1.70 4.96
CA GLN A 47 10.95 1.41 6.28
C GLN A 47 10.04 0.17 6.20
N ASP A 48 8.78 0.27 6.65
CA ASP A 48 7.76 -0.81 6.57
C ASP A 48 7.01 -0.84 5.22
N ALA A 49 7.38 0.01 4.26
CA ALA A 49 6.73 0.10 2.96
C ALA A 49 7.51 -0.62 1.85
N ILE A 50 6.76 -1.22 0.92
CA ILE A 50 7.30 -1.68 -0.36
C ILE A 50 6.93 -0.66 -1.42
N ALA A 51 7.96 -0.14 -2.08
CA ALA A 51 7.85 0.77 -3.20
C ALA A 51 8.08 0.02 -4.51
N GLN A 52 7.31 0.37 -5.53
CA GLN A 52 7.43 -0.22 -6.85
C GLN A 52 7.50 0.89 -7.89
N VAL A 53 8.27 0.64 -8.95
CA VAL A 53 8.28 1.45 -10.17
C VAL A 53 8.47 0.53 -11.37
N GLY A 54 7.69 0.77 -12.40
CA GLY A 54 7.75 0.16 -13.71
C GLY A 54 8.44 1.11 -14.67
N LEU A 55 9.40 0.61 -15.42
CA LEU A 55 10.16 1.38 -16.41
C LEU A 55 9.91 0.82 -17.81
N ASP A 56 10.04 1.67 -18.82
CA ASP A 56 10.07 1.29 -20.22
C ASP A 56 11.46 0.78 -20.63
N LYS A 57 11.62 0.42 -21.91
CA LYS A 57 12.87 -0.10 -22.46
C LYS A 57 14.04 0.90 -22.41
N TRP A 58 13.76 2.18 -22.21
CA TRP A 58 14.74 3.25 -22.09
C TRP A 58 15.02 3.62 -20.63
N GLY A 59 14.40 2.93 -19.68
CA GLY A 59 14.52 3.21 -18.25
C GLY A 59 13.67 4.39 -17.78
N GLN A 60 12.73 4.89 -18.60
CA GLN A 60 11.80 5.94 -18.20
C GLN A 60 10.62 5.35 -17.41
N PRO A 61 10.13 6.04 -16.37
CA PRO A 61 9.03 5.54 -15.56
C PRO A 61 7.71 5.51 -16.35
N VAL A 62 7.10 4.33 -16.42
CA VAL A 62 5.77 4.07 -17.01
C VAL A 62 4.66 4.21 -15.97
N ASN A 63 5.00 3.99 -14.69
CA ASN A 63 4.14 4.28 -13.56
C ASN A 63 4.90 5.09 -12.50
N ASP A 64 4.16 5.78 -11.63
CA ASP A 64 4.75 6.55 -10.55
C ASP A 64 5.34 5.64 -9.48
N LEU A 65 6.51 6.03 -8.97
CA LEU A 65 7.09 5.42 -7.77
C LEU A 65 6.06 5.48 -6.63
N THR A 66 5.76 4.34 -6.02
CA THR A 66 4.75 4.24 -4.94
C THR A 66 5.28 4.71 -3.57
N LEU A 67 5.93 5.88 -3.56
CA LEU A 67 6.42 6.59 -2.38
C LEU A 67 6.01 8.07 -2.41
N PRO A 68 5.82 8.68 -1.23
CA PRO A 68 5.53 10.10 -1.12
C PRO A 68 6.72 10.95 -1.58
N GLU A 69 6.44 12.19 -1.97
CA GLU A 69 7.48 13.20 -2.21
C GLU A 69 7.94 13.78 -0.86
N ILE A 70 9.05 13.26 -0.33
CA ILE A 70 9.58 13.63 1.00
C ILE A 70 10.45 14.89 0.91
N SER A 71 11.09 15.16 -0.23
CA SER A 71 11.94 16.35 -0.38
C SER A 71 11.18 17.66 -0.22
N ARG A 72 9.92 17.70 -0.66
CA ARG A 72 9.02 18.86 -0.48
C ARG A 72 8.14 18.77 0.77
N HIS A 73 7.98 17.57 1.32
CA HIS A 73 7.16 17.29 2.50
C HIS A 73 7.92 16.38 3.48
N PRO A 74 8.90 16.92 4.21
CA PRO A 74 9.80 16.12 5.06
C PRO A 74 9.07 15.31 6.13
N GLU A 75 7.91 15.77 6.60
CA GLU A 75 7.06 15.06 7.54
C GLU A 75 6.59 13.69 7.01
N ARG A 76 6.53 13.51 5.68
CA ARG A 76 6.18 12.24 5.04
C ARG A 76 7.32 11.21 5.06
N GLY A 77 8.51 11.60 5.50
CA GLY A 77 9.62 10.68 5.76
C GLY A 77 9.44 9.88 7.06
N HIS A 78 8.48 10.26 7.90
CA HIS A 78 8.16 9.55 9.13
C HIS A 78 6.84 8.79 9.00
N LEU A 79 6.77 7.63 9.64
CA LEU A 79 5.56 6.80 9.71
C LEU A 79 5.20 6.53 11.16
N ILE A 80 3.93 6.66 11.49
CA ILE A 80 3.42 6.10 12.74
C ILE A 80 3.55 4.59 12.69
N SER A 81 3.91 4.00 13.84
CA SER A 81 4.06 2.55 13.93
C SER A 81 2.72 1.84 13.70
N ARG A 82 2.80 0.57 13.29
CA ARG A 82 1.62 -0.32 13.23
C ARG A 82 0.84 -0.36 14.55
N SER A 83 1.53 -0.34 15.70
CA SER A 83 0.88 -0.35 17.02
C SER A 83 0.10 0.95 17.28
N ALA A 84 0.62 2.10 16.88
CA ALA A 84 -0.09 3.38 16.94
C ALA A 84 -1.34 3.37 16.04
N ALA A 85 -1.22 2.88 14.80
CA ALA A 85 -2.35 2.76 13.88
C ALA A 85 -3.47 1.84 14.46
N LEU A 86 -3.10 0.72 15.06
CA LEU A 86 -4.04 -0.17 15.75
C LEU A 86 -4.69 0.50 16.97
N GLN A 87 -3.96 1.34 17.69
CA GLN A 87 -4.52 2.11 18.81
C GLN A 87 -5.58 3.11 18.34
N VAL A 88 -5.35 3.81 17.22
CA VAL A 88 -6.35 4.69 16.60
C VAL A 88 -7.61 3.89 16.21
N ALA A 89 -7.44 2.72 15.58
CA ALA A 89 -8.55 1.85 15.22
C ALA A 89 -9.37 1.38 16.44
N ARG A 90 -8.73 1.15 17.59
CA ARG A 90 -9.40 0.84 18.86
C ARG A 90 -10.19 2.01 19.42
N ARG A 91 -9.58 3.20 19.46
CA ARG A 91 -10.24 4.44 19.91
C ARG A 91 -11.50 4.74 19.08
N LYS A 92 -11.48 4.41 17.80
CA LYS A 92 -12.62 4.57 16.88
C LYS A 92 -13.58 3.39 16.84
N LYS A 93 -13.43 2.41 17.74
CA LYS A 93 -14.30 1.23 17.89
C LYS A 93 -14.40 0.36 16.63
N VAL A 94 -13.48 0.51 15.69
CA VAL A 94 -13.34 -0.35 14.50
C VAL A 94 -12.73 -1.68 14.92
N LEU A 95 -11.63 -1.60 15.67
CA LEU A 95 -11.01 -2.73 16.36
C LEU A 95 -11.53 -2.80 17.80
N ARG A 96 -11.98 -3.97 18.23
CA ARG A 96 -12.47 -4.23 19.60
C ARG A 96 -11.51 -5.18 20.32
N LYS A 97 -11.52 -5.14 21.65
CA LYS A 97 -10.69 -6.04 22.50
C LYS A 97 -11.00 -7.52 22.25
N SER A 98 -12.25 -7.85 21.88
CA SER A 98 -12.68 -9.22 21.58
C SER A 98 -12.31 -9.71 20.17
N ASN A 99 -11.72 -8.88 19.32
CA ASN A 99 -11.29 -9.34 18.00
C ASN A 99 -10.04 -10.20 18.13
N ARG A 100 -10.08 -11.38 17.51
CA ARG A 100 -8.96 -12.30 17.50
C ARG A 100 -7.85 -11.78 16.59
N PRO A 101 -6.56 -12.00 16.91
CA PRO A 101 -5.45 -11.51 16.11
C PRO A 101 -5.51 -11.91 14.63
N GLU A 102 -5.93 -13.14 14.33
CA GLU A 102 -6.04 -13.69 12.97
C GLU A 102 -7.10 -13.01 12.10
N ASP A 103 -8.05 -12.33 12.72
CA ASP A 103 -9.11 -11.59 12.06
C ASP A 103 -8.72 -10.13 11.77
N ILE A 104 -7.52 -9.71 12.19
CA ILE A 104 -7.03 -8.33 12.07
C ILE A 104 -5.88 -8.30 11.06
N ARG A 105 -6.07 -7.54 10.00
CA ARG A 105 -5.01 -7.21 9.04
C ARG A 105 -4.68 -5.73 9.12
N ALA A 106 -3.39 -5.42 8.97
CA ALA A 106 -2.90 -4.06 8.89
C ALA A 106 -1.94 -4.01 7.70
N GLU A 107 -2.32 -3.27 6.67
CA GLU A 107 -1.61 -3.19 5.40
C GLU A 107 -1.15 -1.75 5.21
N LEU A 108 0.07 -1.56 4.72
CA LEU A 108 0.59 -0.26 4.34
C LEU A 108 0.49 -0.12 2.82
N SER A 109 -0.08 0.97 2.33
CA SER A 109 -0.31 1.17 0.90
C SER A 109 -0.20 2.64 0.50
N TYR A 110 0.30 2.91 -0.70
CA TYR A 110 0.44 4.26 -1.23
C TYR A 110 -0.88 4.80 -1.80
N SER A 111 -1.09 6.10 -1.64
CA SER A 111 -2.13 6.88 -2.33
C SER A 111 -1.49 7.77 -3.38
N SER A 112 -1.69 7.48 -4.66
CA SER A 112 -1.33 8.45 -5.71
C SER A 112 -2.12 9.74 -5.56
N GLU A 113 -3.45 9.64 -5.37
CA GLU A 113 -4.37 10.78 -5.20
C GLU A 113 -3.96 11.76 -4.09
N LEU A 114 -3.40 11.24 -2.99
CA LEU A 114 -3.06 12.06 -1.82
C LEU A 114 -1.54 12.25 -1.67
N GLY A 115 -0.73 11.53 -2.44
CA GLY A 115 0.71 11.52 -2.31
C GLY A 115 1.22 11.05 -0.94
N VAL A 116 0.50 10.16 -0.25
CA VAL A 116 0.85 9.67 1.10
C VAL A 116 0.79 8.16 1.22
N LEU A 117 1.56 7.60 2.16
CA LEU A 117 1.36 6.23 2.62
C LEU A 117 0.16 6.17 3.58
N ARG A 118 -0.55 5.05 3.57
CA ARG A 118 -1.78 4.84 4.34
C ARG A 118 -1.75 3.52 5.07
N TRP A 119 -2.06 3.55 6.36
CA TRP A 119 -2.38 2.36 7.11
C TRP A 119 -3.82 1.95 6.82
N ILE A 120 -4.01 0.71 6.39
CA ILE A 120 -5.31 0.10 6.13
C ILE A 120 -5.52 -0.99 7.17
N ILE A 121 -6.36 -0.71 8.16
CA ILE A 121 -6.71 -1.69 9.20
C ILE A 121 -8.04 -2.34 8.84
N ILE A 122 -8.01 -3.66 8.65
CA ILE A 122 -9.16 -4.48 8.28
C ILE A 122 -9.44 -5.45 9.43
N VAL A 123 -10.69 -5.47 9.88
CA VAL A 123 -11.15 -6.40 10.91
C VAL A 123 -12.28 -7.23 10.32
N ARG A 124 -12.07 -8.54 10.24
CA ARG A 124 -13.09 -9.50 9.82
C ARG A 124 -13.82 -10.03 11.05
N GLN A 125 -15.13 -10.13 10.99
CA GLN A 125 -15.93 -10.74 12.04
C GLN A 125 -16.73 -11.85 11.41
N ARG A 126 -16.30 -13.09 11.62
CA ARG A 126 -16.99 -14.27 11.10
C ARG A 126 -18.35 -14.38 11.77
N LYS A 127 -19.40 -14.50 10.97
CA LYS A 127 -20.76 -14.83 11.42
C LYS A 127 -21.03 -16.32 11.23
N THR A 128 -20.62 -16.83 10.07
CA THR A 128 -20.62 -18.24 9.68
C THR A 128 -19.35 -18.50 8.87
N ASP A 129 -19.15 -19.73 8.42
CA ASP A 129 -18.02 -20.08 7.56
C ASP A 129 -18.03 -19.32 6.22
N PHE A 130 -19.21 -18.89 5.76
CA PHE A 130 -19.41 -18.25 4.45
C PHE A 130 -19.79 -16.77 4.53
N ALA A 131 -19.99 -16.23 5.73
CA ALA A 131 -20.40 -14.85 5.93
C ALA A 131 -19.56 -14.15 6.98
N SER A 132 -19.05 -12.96 6.63
CA SER A 132 -18.33 -12.12 7.56
C SER A 132 -18.76 -10.65 7.45
N ASN A 133 -18.77 -9.95 8.59
CA ASN A 133 -18.79 -8.50 8.58
C ASN A 133 -17.35 -8.02 8.50
N VAL A 134 -17.05 -7.13 7.55
CA VAL A 134 -15.74 -6.50 7.44
C VAL A 134 -15.86 -5.04 7.86
N ARG A 135 -14.95 -4.62 8.73
CA ARG A 135 -14.76 -3.22 9.09
C ARG A 135 -13.39 -2.79 8.65
N LYS A 136 -13.30 -1.62 8.03
CA LYS A 136 -12.07 -1.06 7.50
C LYS A 136 -11.92 0.37 7.99
N ILE A 137 -10.73 0.71 8.44
CA ILE A 137 -10.32 2.10 8.67
C ILE A 137 -9.02 2.36 7.93
N ILE A 138 -8.98 3.50 7.24
CA ILE A 138 -7.83 3.96 6.47
C ILE A 138 -7.32 5.21 7.16
N LEU A 139 -6.04 5.19 7.52
CA LEU A 139 -5.35 6.26 8.23
C LEU A 139 -4.21 6.80 7.36
N ASN A 140 -3.93 8.08 7.44
CA ASN A 140 -2.69 8.65 6.95
C ASN A 140 -1.54 8.06 7.77
N ALA A 141 -0.57 7.41 7.12
CA ALA A 141 0.50 6.72 7.83
C ALA A 141 1.54 7.68 8.43
N HIS A 142 1.55 8.95 8.02
CA HIS A 142 2.47 9.96 8.52
C HIS A 142 1.92 10.67 9.76
N THR A 143 0.59 10.88 9.82
CA THR A 143 -0.05 11.68 10.87
C THR A 143 -0.96 10.87 11.79
N GLY A 144 -1.42 9.69 11.37
CA GLY A 144 -2.46 8.92 12.06
C GLY A 144 -3.88 9.45 11.89
N GLU A 145 -4.06 10.51 11.08
CA GLU A 145 -5.36 11.07 10.75
C GLU A 145 -6.24 10.04 10.02
N ILE A 146 -7.56 10.08 10.28
CA ILE A 146 -8.51 9.17 9.65
C ILE A 146 -8.89 9.71 8.28
N LEU A 147 -8.49 9.00 7.24
CA LEU A 147 -8.87 9.31 5.86
C LEU A 147 -10.24 8.74 5.54
N ARG A 148 -10.56 7.54 6.02
CA ARG A 148 -11.83 6.87 5.72
C ARG A 148 -12.18 5.76 6.70
N THR A 149 -13.47 5.56 6.94
CA THR A 149 -13.99 4.34 7.59
C THR A 149 -15.05 3.69 6.71
N ARG A 150 -15.08 2.36 6.62
CA ARG A 150 -16.06 1.58 5.86
C ARG A 150 -16.52 0.35 6.65
N LYS A 151 -17.77 -0.05 6.44
CA LYS A 151 -18.34 -1.31 6.94
C LYS A 151 -19.12 -1.96 5.81
N TYR A 152 -18.91 -3.25 5.59
CA TYR A 152 -19.66 -4.01 4.59
C TYR A 152 -19.77 -5.48 4.99
N ASN A 153 -20.77 -6.16 4.44
CA ASN A 153 -20.95 -7.60 4.58
C ASN A 153 -20.24 -8.29 3.41
N SER A 154 -19.50 -9.35 3.70
CA SER A 154 -18.86 -10.21 2.71
C SER A 154 -19.52 -11.59 2.77
N ARG A 155 -20.03 -12.05 1.63
CA ARG A 155 -20.50 -13.42 1.39
C ARG A 155 -19.64 -14.02 0.28
N SER A 156 -19.18 -15.25 0.45
CA SER A 156 -18.63 -16.02 -0.66
C SER A 156 -19.80 -16.66 -1.42
N ASN A 157 -19.98 -16.28 -2.68
CA ASN A 157 -20.85 -17.04 -3.57
C ASN A 157 -19.99 -18.17 -4.14
N PHE A 158 -20.38 -19.41 -3.85
CA PHE A 158 -19.95 -20.58 -4.61
C PHE A 158 -21.02 -20.86 -5.65
#